data_AF-A0A7W6FVX2-F1
#
_entry.id   AF-A0A7W6FVX2-F1
#
_cell.length_a   1.000
_cell.length_b   1.000
_cell.length_c   1.000
_cell.angle_alpha   90.00
_cell.angle_beta   90.00
_cell.angle_gamma   90.00
#
_symmetry.space_group_name_H-M   'P 1'
#
loop_
_entity.id
_entity.type
_entity.pdbx_description
1 polymer ?
#
loop_
_entity_poly.entity_id
_entity_poly.type
_entity_poly.pdbx_seq_one_letter_code
_entity_poly.pdbx_strand_id
1 'polypeptide(L)'
;MDLRSIISAPKESIKTGEWRRGEIPRVQWPSKRAKAKAYKYGPLYQWRIVTFACSGHDCRVRLLLNEDKQIFRASLGVVVSGETISICDYEWHASEPGWHCHARCDEFRHLSASFNRFGGQRIPKANSHHRRVEFRFKRDVLSAANAFNCAVDIFGLDKGGGIV
;
A
#
# COMPACT_ATOMS: atom_id res chain seq x y z
N MET A 1 -4.58 -16.63 -7.24
CA MET A 1 -5.15 -15.90 -6.07
C MET A 1 -5.20 -14.41 -6.39
N ASP A 2 -6.31 -13.76 -6.05
CA ASP A 2 -6.61 -12.35 -6.39
C ASP A 2 -6.50 -11.42 -5.16
N LEU A 3 -6.71 -10.12 -5.38
CA LEU A 3 -6.69 -9.09 -4.33
C LEU A 3 -7.70 -9.38 -3.21
N ARG A 4 -8.93 -9.78 -3.57
CA ARG A 4 -10.01 -10.00 -2.60
C ARG A 4 -9.65 -11.14 -1.64
N SER A 5 -9.13 -12.23 -2.18
CA SER A 5 -8.70 -13.40 -1.42
C SER A 5 -7.61 -13.03 -0.41
N ILE A 6 -6.62 -12.23 -0.81
CA ILE A 6 -5.55 -11.78 0.11
C ILE A 6 -6.13 -10.92 1.23
N ILE A 7 -7.03 -9.96 0.94
CA ILE A 7 -7.62 -9.09 1.96
C ILE A 7 -8.47 -9.90 2.96
N SER A 8 -9.19 -10.94 2.50
CA SER A 8 -10.06 -11.75 3.35
C SER A 8 -9.32 -12.84 4.14
N ALA A 9 -8.23 -13.38 3.61
CA ALA A 9 -7.52 -14.50 4.22
C ALA A 9 -6.81 -14.12 5.54
N PRO A 10 -6.60 -15.08 6.46
CA PRO A 10 -5.73 -14.91 7.61
C PRO A 10 -4.31 -14.51 7.20
N LYS A 11 -3.71 -13.60 7.96
CA LYS A 11 -2.35 -13.12 7.83
C LYS A 11 -1.51 -13.76 8.92
N GLU A 12 -0.35 -14.25 8.54
CA GLU A 12 0.58 -14.96 9.41
C GLU A 12 1.91 -14.20 9.47
N SER A 13 2.68 -14.41 10.54
CA SER A 13 4.04 -13.88 10.69
C SER A 13 4.14 -12.38 10.40
N ILE A 14 3.15 -11.60 10.85
CA ILE A 14 3.09 -10.17 10.61
C ILE A 14 4.26 -9.51 11.34
N LYS A 15 5.04 -8.72 10.60
CA LYS A 15 6.09 -7.87 11.15
C LYS A 15 5.84 -6.45 10.70
N THR A 16 5.82 -5.53 11.66
CA THR A 16 5.66 -4.11 11.39
C THR A 16 7.01 -3.42 11.55
N GLY A 17 7.47 -2.72 10.51
CA GLY A 17 8.65 -1.88 10.61
C GLY A 17 8.33 -0.54 11.29
N GLU A 18 9.34 0.27 11.50
CA GLU A 18 9.20 1.66 11.97
C GLU A 18 8.96 2.63 10.81
N TRP A 19 8.49 3.83 11.13
CA TRP A 19 8.48 4.94 10.18
C TRP A 19 9.90 5.44 9.94
N ARG A 20 10.30 5.53 8.68
CA ARG A 20 11.63 5.96 8.24
C ARG A 20 11.50 7.00 7.12
N ARG A 21 12.61 7.68 6.81
CA ARG A 21 12.72 8.64 5.70
C ARG A 21 13.82 8.20 4.74
N GLY A 22 13.83 8.77 3.54
CA GLY A 22 14.84 8.51 2.52
C GLY A 22 14.55 7.26 1.69
N GLU A 23 15.59 6.60 1.19
CA GLU A 23 15.48 5.43 0.32
C GLU A 23 14.93 4.21 1.07
N ILE A 24 13.98 3.49 0.45
CA ILE A 24 13.49 2.21 0.97
C ILE A 24 14.48 1.12 0.58
N PRO A 25 15.10 0.39 1.53
CA PRO A 25 16.03 -0.68 1.21
C PRO A 25 15.37 -1.76 0.35
N ARG A 26 16.08 -2.26 -0.69
CA ARG A 26 15.56 -3.32 -1.57
C ARG A 26 15.14 -4.58 -0.82
N VAL A 27 15.81 -4.90 0.28
CA VAL A 27 15.44 -6.05 1.13
C VAL A 27 14.06 -5.89 1.77
N GLN A 28 13.62 -4.65 2.04
CA GLN A 28 12.31 -4.36 2.62
C GLN A 28 11.23 -4.19 1.55
N TRP A 29 11.56 -3.65 0.38
CA TRP A 29 10.67 -3.59 -0.77
C TRP A 29 11.38 -4.02 -2.06
N PRO A 30 11.43 -5.34 -2.35
CA PRO A 30 12.13 -5.87 -3.50
C PRO A 30 11.53 -5.34 -4.79
N SER A 31 12.28 -4.53 -5.52
CA SER A 31 11.84 -3.99 -6.80
C SER A 31 13.05 -3.63 -7.64
N LYS A 32 13.13 -4.17 -8.86
CA LYS A 32 14.07 -3.73 -9.91
C LYS A 32 13.97 -2.24 -10.19
N ARG A 33 12.81 -1.63 -9.90
CA ARG A 33 12.55 -0.20 -10.07
C ARG A 33 12.83 0.64 -8.82
N ALA A 34 13.29 0.04 -7.71
CA ALA A 34 13.58 0.79 -6.49
C ALA A 34 14.59 1.94 -6.71
N LYS A 35 15.53 1.78 -7.66
CA LYS A 35 16.51 2.82 -8.02
C LYS A 35 15.95 3.92 -8.95
N ALA A 36 14.75 3.72 -9.52
CA ALA A 36 14.16 4.69 -10.44
C ALA A 36 13.75 5.96 -9.68
N LYS A 37 13.85 7.12 -10.35
CA LYS A 37 13.50 8.44 -9.75
C LYS A 37 12.09 8.46 -9.14
N ALA A 38 11.15 7.69 -9.70
CA ALA A 38 9.78 7.55 -9.18
C ALA A 38 9.69 6.90 -7.78
N TYR A 39 10.76 6.28 -7.28
CA TYR A 39 10.87 5.66 -5.95
C TYR A 39 11.80 6.44 -5.02
N LYS A 40 12.36 7.58 -5.49
CA LYS A 40 13.12 8.51 -4.66
C LYS A 40 12.17 9.53 -4.08
N TYR A 41 11.70 9.25 -2.87
CA TYR A 41 10.81 10.16 -2.16
C TYR A 41 11.60 11.34 -1.59
N GLY A 42 11.00 12.54 -1.63
CA GLY A 42 11.62 13.74 -1.05
C GLY A 42 11.78 13.62 0.47
N PRO A 43 12.58 14.50 1.10
CA PRO A 43 12.92 14.40 2.53
C PRO A 43 11.73 14.49 3.49
N LEU A 44 10.61 15.07 3.03
CA LEU A 44 9.37 15.19 3.80
C LEU A 44 8.51 13.92 3.77
N TYR A 45 8.84 12.94 2.93
CA TYR A 45 8.14 11.68 2.90
C TYR A 45 8.67 10.74 3.97
N GLN A 46 7.74 10.18 4.74
CA GLN A 46 7.97 9.05 5.60
C GLN A 46 7.40 7.79 4.96
N TRP A 47 8.01 6.65 5.25
CA TRP A 47 7.54 5.35 4.80
C TRP A 47 7.64 4.33 5.93
N ARG A 48 6.79 3.30 5.86
CA ARG A 48 6.79 2.15 6.78
C ARG A 48 6.48 0.90 5.96
N ILE A 49 7.15 -0.21 6.27
CA ILE A 49 6.90 -1.51 5.63
C ILE A 49 6.26 -2.45 6.64
N VAL A 50 5.21 -3.15 6.20
CA VAL A 50 4.65 -4.30 6.90
C VAL A 50 4.89 -5.52 6.03
N THR A 51 5.35 -6.62 6.62
CA THR A 51 5.53 -7.90 5.93
C THR A 51 4.67 -8.96 6.61
N PHE A 52 4.10 -9.87 5.84
CA PHE A 52 3.30 -10.98 6.37
C PHE A 52 3.25 -12.12 5.35
N ALA A 53 2.92 -13.32 5.82
CA ALA A 53 2.57 -14.43 4.96
C ALA A 53 1.05 -14.53 4.82
N CYS A 54 0.58 -14.91 3.63
CA CYS A 54 -0.84 -15.13 3.36
C CYS A 54 -1.00 -16.26 2.36
N SER A 55 -1.61 -17.38 2.79
CA SER A 55 -1.85 -18.54 1.93
C SER A 55 -0.59 -19.03 1.18
N GLY A 56 0.55 -19.08 1.88
CA GLY A 56 1.83 -19.49 1.30
C GLY A 56 2.57 -18.42 0.47
N HIS A 57 2.10 -17.17 0.46
CA HIS A 57 2.73 -16.07 -0.27
C HIS A 57 3.38 -15.04 0.67
N ASP A 58 4.59 -14.56 0.33
CA ASP A 58 5.22 -13.39 0.98
C ASP A 58 4.52 -12.12 0.48
N CYS A 59 3.87 -11.41 1.39
CA CYS A 59 3.12 -10.20 1.11
C CYS A 59 3.68 -9.02 1.89
N ARG A 60 3.58 -7.83 1.28
CA ARG A 60 4.09 -6.59 1.85
C ARG A 60 3.12 -5.46 1.66
N VAL A 61 2.99 -4.62 2.68
CA VAL A 61 2.37 -3.30 2.57
C VAL A 61 3.45 -2.25 2.72
N ARG A 62 3.56 -1.36 1.73
CA ARG A 62 4.36 -0.14 1.84
C ARG A 62 3.45 1.03 2.10
N LEU A 63 3.66 1.69 3.23
CA LEU A 63 3.06 2.97 3.56
C LEU A 63 4.00 4.09 3.14
N LEU A 64 3.41 5.14 2.61
CA LEU A 64 4.07 6.38 2.28
C LEU A 64 3.18 7.53 2.75
N LEU A 65 3.75 8.45 3.52
CA LEU A 65 3.04 9.58 4.11
C LEU A 65 3.86 10.86 3.92
N ASN A 66 3.19 11.94 3.59
CA ASN A 66 3.70 13.31 3.64
C ASN A 66 2.58 14.19 4.17
N GLU A 67 2.67 14.56 5.44
CA GLU A 67 1.61 15.30 6.13
C GLU A 67 1.48 16.73 5.58
N ASP A 68 2.60 17.40 5.31
CA ASP A 68 2.64 18.78 4.78
C ASP A 68 1.94 18.91 3.43
N LYS A 69 2.21 17.97 2.52
CA LYS A 69 1.56 17.92 1.20
C LYS A 69 0.22 17.22 1.22
N GLN A 70 -0.15 16.66 2.37
CA GLN A 70 -1.28 15.77 2.54
C GLN A 70 -1.27 14.69 1.43
N ILE A 71 -0.32 13.77 1.53
CA ILE A 71 -0.20 12.65 0.59
C ILE A 71 -0.09 11.39 1.41
N PHE A 72 -0.95 10.43 1.10
CA PHE A 72 -0.90 9.10 1.66
C PHE A 72 -1.04 8.04 0.57
N ARG A 73 -0.25 6.99 0.70
CA ARG A 73 -0.35 5.80 -0.12
C ARG A 73 -0.05 4.56 0.70
N ALA A 74 -0.92 3.58 0.59
CA ALA A 74 -0.70 2.22 1.08
C ALA A 74 -0.70 1.26 -0.12
N SER A 75 0.46 0.72 -0.46
CA SER A 75 0.66 -0.22 -1.57
C SER A 75 0.73 -1.64 -1.04
N LEU A 76 -0.24 -2.49 -1.38
CA LEU A 76 -0.19 -3.94 -1.13
C LEU A 76 0.46 -4.64 -2.33
N GLY A 77 1.44 -5.49 -2.05
CA GLY A 77 2.10 -6.31 -3.05
C GLY A 77 2.44 -7.72 -2.58
N VAL A 78 2.68 -8.59 -3.57
CA VAL A 78 3.12 -9.98 -3.37
C VAL A 78 4.53 -10.12 -3.93
N VAL A 79 5.42 -10.78 -3.18
CA VAL A 79 6.79 -11.05 -3.63
C VAL A 79 6.82 -12.34 -4.43
N VAL A 80 7.22 -12.25 -5.70
CA VAL A 80 7.39 -13.38 -6.61
C VAL A 80 8.78 -13.28 -7.22
N SER A 81 9.58 -14.34 -7.09
CA SER A 81 10.94 -14.41 -7.65
C SER A 81 11.83 -13.20 -7.29
N GLY A 82 11.74 -12.74 -6.04
CA GLY A 82 12.52 -11.61 -5.53
C GLY A 82 12.04 -10.23 -5.99
N GLU A 83 10.84 -10.12 -6.58
CA GLU A 83 10.24 -8.87 -7.04
C GLU A 83 8.85 -8.68 -6.44
N THR A 84 8.53 -7.46 -6.01
CA THR A 84 7.22 -7.11 -5.46
C THR A 84 6.31 -6.68 -6.61
N ILE A 85 5.24 -7.45 -6.81
CA ILE A 85 4.14 -7.13 -7.72
C ILE A 85 3.11 -6.33 -6.92
N SER A 86 2.93 -5.04 -7.22
CA SER A 86 1.88 -4.23 -6.60
C SER A 86 0.51 -4.64 -7.15
N ILE A 87 -0.42 -5.01 -6.27
CA ILE A 87 -1.77 -5.46 -6.63
C ILE A 87 -2.87 -4.47 -6.22
N CYS A 88 -2.57 -3.59 -5.26
CA CYS A 88 -3.49 -2.52 -4.86
C CYS A 88 -2.71 -1.34 -4.29
N ASP A 89 -3.00 -0.14 -4.77
CA ASP A 89 -2.57 1.10 -4.14
C ASP A 89 -3.80 1.83 -3.62
N TYR A 90 -3.92 2.03 -2.30
CA TYR A 90 -4.95 2.86 -1.68
C TYR A 90 -4.36 4.23 -1.38
N GLU A 91 -4.95 5.29 -1.93
CA GLU A 91 -4.31 6.60 -2.05
C GLU A 91 -5.22 7.76 -1.64
N TRP A 92 -4.58 8.81 -1.12
CA TRP A 92 -5.14 10.14 -0.97
C TRP A 92 -4.08 11.18 -1.33
N HIS A 93 -4.45 12.15 -2.17
CA HIS A 93 -3.61 13.29 -2.53
C HIS A 93 -4.46 14.56 -2.49
N ALA A 94 -3.96 15.67 -1.95
CA ALA A 94 -4.70 16.94 -1.90
C ALA A 94 -5.09 17.48 -3.28
N SER A 95 -4.33 17.12 -4.31
CA SER A 95 -4.60 17.50 -5.70
C SER A 95 -5.64 16.61 -6.40
N GLU A 96 -6.25 15.65 -5.69
CA GLU A 96 -7.23 14.72 -6.26
C GLU A 96 -8.59 14.82 -5.56
N PRO A 97 -9.69 14.39 -6.20
CA PRO A 97 -11.05 14.60 -5.66
C PRO A 97 -11.36 13.84 -4.37
N GLY A 98 -10.50 12.93 -3.93
CA GLY A 98 -10.66 12.20 -2.68
C GLY A 98 -9.95 10.84 -2.66
N TRP A 99 -10.29 10.03 -1.67
CA TRP A 99 -9.75 8.68 -1.49
C TRP A 99 -10.13 7.77 -2.66
N HIS A 100 -9.14 7.05 -3.17
CA HIS A 100 -9.32 6.10 -4.26
C HIS A 100 -8.35 4.94 -4.15
N CYS A 101 -8.59 3.88 -4.91
CA CYS A 101 -7.64 2.80 -5.09
C CYS A 101 -7.32 2.57 -6.56
N HIS A 102 -6.12 2.06 -6.81
CA HIS A 102 -5.73 1.43 -8.06
C HIS A 102 -5.61 -0.08 -7.81
N ALA A 103 -6.60 -0.85 -8.22
CA ALA A 103 -6.63 -2.30 -8.00
C ALA A 103 -6.31 -3.08 -9.27
N ARG A 104 -5.67 -4.23 -9.13
CA ARG A 104 -5.53 -5.25 -10.18
C ARG A 104 -6.57 -6.34 -9.93
N CYS A 105 -7.48 -6.50 -10.89
CA CYS A 105 -8.60 -7.45 -10.81
C CYS A 105 -8.27 -8.74 -11.57
N ASP A 106 -7.09 -9.29 -11.33
CA ASP A 106 -6.63 -10.55 -11.93
C ASP A 106 -5.81 -11.31 -10.89
N GLU A 107 -5.49 -12.56 -11.18
CA GLU A 107 -4.55 -13.33 -10.40
C GLU A 107 -3.16 -12.72 -10.46
N PHE A 108 -2.49 -12.59 -9.30
CA PHE A 108 -1.17 -11.95 -9.28
C PHE A 108 -0.11 -12.69 -10.11
N ARG A 109 -0.32 -13.96 -10.43
CA ARG A 109 0.56 -14.76 -11.31
C ARG A 109 0.55 -14.28 -12.76
N HIS A 110 -0.54 -13.63 -13.19
CA HIS A 110 -0.67 -13.05 -14.53
C HIS A 110 -0.21 -11.59 -14.58
N LEU A 111 0.07 -10.99 -13.43
CA LEU A 111 0.53 -9.61 -13.34
C LEU A 111 2.04 -9.52 -13.56
N SER A 112 2.47 -8.63 -14.44
CA SER A 112 3.89 -8.33 -14.57
C SER A 112 4.36 -7.42 -13.43
N ALA A 113 5.49 -7.75 -12.81
CA ALA A 113 6.19 -6.87 -11.85
C ALA A 113 6.57 -5.50 -12.44
N SER A 114 6.49 -5.33 -13.76
CA SER A 114 6.68 -4.06 -14.44
C SER A 114 5.50 -3.08 -14.29
N PHE A 115 4.37 -3.50 -13.73
CA PHE A 115 3.13 -2.70 -13.66
C PHE A 115 2.83 -2.10 -12.28
N ASN A 116 3.86 -1.62 -11.57
CA ASN A 116 3.70 -1.03 -10.22
C ASN A 116 2.86 0.28 -10.13
N ARG A 117 2.18 0.71 -11.20
CA ARG A 117 1.19 1.81 -11.18
C ARG A 117 0.22 1.71 -12.35
N PHE A 118 0.74 1.46 -13.55
CA PHE A 118 -0.03 1.39 -14.79
C PHE A 118 -0.69 0.02 -15.00
N GLY A 119 -1.93 0.00 -15.48
CA GLY A 119 -2.73 -1.23 -15.68
C GLY A 119 -3.74 -1.54 -14.58
N GLY A 120 -3.91 -0.63 -13.61
CA GLY A 120 -4.90 -0.78 -12.53
C GLY A 120 -6.21 -0.10 -12.85
N GLN A 121 -7.30 -0.71 -12.40
CA GLN A 121 -8.58 -0.04 -12.39
C GLN A 121 -8.61 0.97 -11.23
N ARG A 122 -8.81 2.25 -11.55
CA ARG A 122 -9.02 3.30 -10.54
C ARG A 122 -10.45 3.26 -10.04
N ILE A 123 -10.65 3.20 -8.72
CA ILE A 123 -11.97 3.15 -8.09
C ILE A 123 -12.00 4.14 -6.90
N PRO A 124 -12.93 5.11 -6.88
CA PRO A 124 -13.83 5.50 -7.98
C PRO A 124 -13.03 6.06 -9.18
N LYS A 125 -13.67 6.28 -10.34
CA LYS A 125 -13.03 6.99 -11.47
C LYS A 125 -12.76 8.46 -11.11
N ALA A 126 -11.86 9.14 -11.84
CA ALA A 126 -11.43 10.50 -11.54
C ALA A 126 -12.61 11.48 -11.42
N ASN A 127 -13.56 11.41 -12.35
CA ASN A 127 -14.69 12.33 -12.43
C ASN A 127 -15.98 11.75 -11.81
N SER A 128 -15.85 10.77 -10.91
CA SER A 128 -16.99 10.16 -10.22
C SER A 128 -17.05 10.62 -8.77
N HIS A 129 -18.17 10.34 -8.10
CA HIS A 129 -18.34 10.69 -6.69
C HIS A 129 -17.37 9.91 -5.77
N HIS A 130 -16.69 10.63 -4.89
CA HIS A 130 -15.80 10.09 -3.86
C HIS A 130 -16.49 10.10 -2.49
N ARG A 131 -16.60 8.93 -1.86
CA ARG A 131 -17.25 8.81 -0.54
C ARG A 131 -16.48 9.52 0.58
N ARG A 132 -15.16 9.65 0.43
CA ARG A 132 -14.28 10.30 1.40
C ARG A 132 -13.43 11.31 0.65
N VAL A 133 -13.56 12.58 1.02
CA VAL A 133 -12.89 13.70 0.33
C VAL A 133 -11.82 14.37 1.21
N GLU A 134 -11.84 14.13 2.51
CA GLU A 134 -10.90 14.75 3.45
C GLU A 134 -9.65 13.89 3.71
N PHE A 135 -8.54 14.53 4.08
CA PHE A 135 -7.31 13.87 4.55
C PHE A 135 -7.45 13.29 5.96
N ARG A 136 -8.41 12.39 6.12
CA ARG A 136 -8.76 11.76 7.39
C ARG A 136 -8.95 10.28 7.20
N PHE A 137 -8.61 9.54 8.25
CA PHE A 137 -9.04 8.16 8.41
C PHE A 137 -9.96 8.08 9.64
N LYS A 138 -11.19 7.60 9.42
CA LYS A 138 -12.26 7.69 10.41
C LYS A 138 -12.48 9.15 10.84
N ARG A 139 -12.28 9.50 12.11
CA ARG A 139 -12.52 10.86 12.64
C ARG A 139 -11.24 11.70 12.68
N ASP A 140 -10.07 11.09 12.52
CA ASP A 140 -8.79 11.71 12.79
C ASP A 140 -8.10 12.18 11.51
N VAL A 141 -7.43 13.33 11.58
CA VAL A 141 -6.52 13.81 10.52
C VAL A 141 -5.39 12.81 10.35
N LEU A 142 -5.07 12.48 9.11
CA LEU A 142 -4.09 11.44 8.86
C LEU A 142 -2.69 11.85 9.37
N SER A 143 -2.09 10.99 10.18
CA SER A 143 -0.78 11.10 10.82
C SER A 143 -0.08 9.75 10.74
N ALA A 144 1.22 9.69 11.08
CA ALA A 144 1.97 8.44 11.09
C ALA A 144 1.29 7.30 11.91
N ALA A 145 0.63 7.65 13.02
CA ALA A 145 -0.05 6.68 13.88
C ALA A 145 -1.30 6.08 13.20
N ASN A 146 -2.20 6.92 12.68
CA ASN A 146 -3.45 6.43 12.09
C ASN A 146 -3.33 6.03 10.60
N ALA A 147 -2.26 6.44 9.90
CA ALA A 147 -1.92 5.97 8.57
C ALA A 147 -1.62 4.46 8.57
N PHE A 148 -0.99 3.97 9.64
CA PHE A 148 -0.84 2.53 9.86
C PHE A 148 -2.19 1.86 10.09
N ASN A 149 -3.02 2.41 10.98
CA ASN A 149 -4.37 1.88 11.24
C ASN A 149 -5.26 1.85 9.99
N CYS A 150 -5.11 2.84 9.10
CA CYS A 150 -5.76 2.88 7.80
C CYS A 150 -5.38 1.65 6.97
N ALA A 151 -4.11 1.30 6.89
CA ALA A 151 -3.67 0.12 6.16
C ALA A 151 -4.08 -1.20 6.83
N VAL A 152 -4.11 -1.25 8.16
CA VAL A 152 -4.61 -2.41 8.91
C VAL A 152 -6.05 -2.71 8.53
N ASP A 153 -6.92 -1.71 8.56
CA ASP A 153 -8.34 -1.83 8.21
C ASP A 153 -8.52 -2.19 6.72
N ILE A 154 -7.89 -1.42 5.82
CA ILE A 154 -8.07 -1.57 4.37
C ILE A 154 -7.56 -2.92 3.85
N PHE A 155 -6.44 -3.43 4.36
CA PHE A 155 -5.85 -4.70 3.92
C PHE A 155 -6.15 -5.88 4.84
N GLY A 156 -6.93 -5.68 5.90
CA GLY A 156 -7.29 -6.72 6.87
C GLY A 156 -6.04 -7.37 7.46
N LEU A 157 -5.10 -6.55 7.93
CA LEU A 157 -3.84 -7.05 8.49
C LEU A 157 -4.04 -7.66 9.89
N ASP A 158 -5.11 -7.30 10.58
CA ASP A 158 -5.53 -7.83 11.90
C ASP A 158 -6.14 -9.24 11.83
N LYS A 159 -6.57 -9.67 10.64
CA LYS A 159 -7.10 -11.02 10.41
C LYS A 159 -5.98 -12.03 10.64
N GLY A 160 -6.04 -12.78 11.73
CA GLY A 160 -4.98 -13.70 12.16
C GLY A 160 -4.43 -13.41 13.56
N GLY A 161 -4.87 -12.31 14.21
CA GLY A 161 -4.65 -12.05 15.64
C GLY A 161 -3.25 -11.56 16.02
N GLY A 162 -2.37 -11.30 15.04
CA GLY A 162 -0.95 -10.99 15.27
C GLY A 162 -0.58 -9.50 15.29
N ILE A 163 -1.55 -8.57 15.25
CA ILE A 163 -1.29 -7.13 15.39
C ILE A 163 -1.59 -6.73 16.82
N VAL A 164 -0.53 -6.66 17.62
CA VAL A 164 -0.52 -6.05 18.97
C VAL A 164 0.18 -4.70 18.87
#